data_AF-A0A2W4TQW1-F1
#
_entry.id   AF-A0A2W4TQW1-F1
#
_cell.length_a   1.000
_cell.length_b   1.000
_cell.length_c   1.000
_cell.angle_alpha   90.00
_cell.angle_beta   90.00
_cell.angle_gamma   90.00
#
_symmetry.space_group_name_H-M   'P 1'
#
loop_
_entity.id
_entity.type
_entity.pdbx_description
1 polymer ?
#
loop_
_entity_poly.entity_id
_entity_poly.type
_entity_poly.pdbx_seq_one_letter_code
_entity_poly.pdbx_strand_id
1 'polypeptide(L)'
;MPTRSNALWHIQSGYVRTVTWSPEGDSIPLGFWSAGDRVGEAISQISLYEVQCLSEVIAQALDISDGFSRESVMAQVQQSNDLLRIVHCRQMKLRLLQFVCWLANRFGQLTEEGLTVPIKLIHQDIADAIGATK
;
A
#
# COMPACT_ATOMS: atom_id res chain seq x y z
N MET A 1 -6.76 -7.71 8.36
CA MET A 1 -7.88 -8.56 7.89
C MET A 1 -7.54 -10.03 8.13
N PRO A 2 -8.50 -10.96 8.29
CA PRO A 2 -8.18 -12.37 8.47
C PRO A 2 -7.45 -12.92 7.24
N THR A 3 -6.23 -13.43 7.44
CA THR A 3 -5.40 -14.06 6.40
C THR A 3 -5.92 -15.47 6.12
N ARG A 4 -6.72 -15.61 5.06
CA ARG A 4 -6.91 -16.90 4.40
C ARG A 4 -5.80 -17.02 3.36
N SER A 5 -5.04 -18.12 3.38
CA SER A 5 -4.06 -18.42 2.34
C SER A 5 -4.73 -18.25 0.98
N ASN A 6 -4.09 -17.49 0.09
CA ASN A 6 -4.55 -17.26 -1.28
C ASN A 6 -5.82 -16.38 -1.45
N ALA A 7 -6.24 -15.62 -0.42
CA ALA A 7 -7.41 -14.75 -0.55
C ALA A 7 -7.13 -13.44 -1.31
N LEU A 8 -8.07 -13.09 -2.20
CA LEU A 8 -8.12 -11.80 -2.90
C LEU A 8 -9.20 -10.92 -2.25
N TRP A 9 -8.90 -9.63 -2.11
CA TRP A 9 -9.80 -8.65 -1.51
C TRP A 9 -10.02 -7.50 -2.47
N HIS A 10 -11.27 -7.11 -2.66
CA HIS A 10 -11.65 -5.86 -3.30
C HIS A 10 -11.99 -4.83 -2.23
N ILE A 11 -11.25 -3.73 -2.22
CA ILE A 11 -11.46 -2.64 -1.27
C ILE A 11 -12.66 -1.83 -1.75
N GLN A 12 -13.75 -1.82 -0.98
CA GLN A 12 -14.96 -1.05 -1.30
C GLN A 12 -14.90 0.34 -0.68
N SER A 13 -14.29 0.47 0.50
CA SER A 13 -14.04 1.76 1.16
C SER A 13 -12.84 1.70 2.10
N GLY A 14 -12.30 2.87 2.43
CA GLY A 14 -11.16 3.02 3.33
C GLY A 14 -9.81 2.83 2.65
N TYR A 15 -8.77 2.77 3.48
CA TYR A 15 -7.38 2.66 3.07
C TYR A 15 -6.71 1.47 3.74
N VAL A 16 -5.91 0.75 2.98
CA VAL A 16 -5.07 -0.34 3.49
C VAL A 16 -3.64 -0.16 3.00
N ARG A 17 -2.67 -0.74 3.73
CA ARG A 17 -1.35 -1.03 3.18
C ARG A 17 -1.14 -2.53 3.12
N THR A 18 -0.33 -2.95 2.18
CA THR A 18 0.11 -4.33 2.06
C THR A 18 1.57 -4.41 2.43
N VAL A 19 1.93 -5.36 3.28
CA VAL A 19 3.29 -5.48 3.81
C VAL A 19 3.77 -6.93 3.73
N THR A 20 5.09 -7.09 3.72
CA THR A 20 5.77 -8.32 4.11
C THR A 20 6.74 -8.02 5.26
N TRP A 21 7.46 -9.02 5.73
CA TRP A 21 8.31 -8.92 6.90
C TRP A 21 9.76 -9.27 6.54
N SER A 22 10.70 -8.46 7.03
CA SER A 22 12.12 -8.82 6.97
C SER A 22 12.42 -9.99 7.92
N PRO A 23 13.56 -10.68 7.77
CA PRO A 23 14.01 -11.69 8.75
C PRO A 23 14.13 -11.14 10.18
N GLU A 24 14.41 -9.84 10.32
CA GLU A 24 14.52 -9.12 11.59
C GLU A 24 13.15 -8.69 12.16
N GLY A 25 12.06 -8.91 11.41
CA GLY A 25 10.70 -8.56 11.80
C GLY A 25 10.31 -7.12 11.47
N ASP A 26 11.08 -6.41 10.66
CA ASP A 26 10.71 -5.08 10.19
C ASP A 26 9.65 -5.17 9.09
N SER A 27 8.68 -4.26 9.13
CA SER A 27 7.63 -4.20 8.13
C SER A 27 8.17 -3.60 6.83
N ILE A 28 7.92 -4.28 5.71
CA ILE A 28 8.31 -3.83 4.38
C ILE A 28 7.04 -3.55 3.57
N PRO A 29 6.67 -2.27 3.36
CA PRO A 29 5.51 -1.92 2.56
C PRO A 29 5.67 -2.30 1.09
N LEU A 30 4.66 -2.96 0.55
CA LEU A 30 4.55 -3.40 -0.84
C LEU A 30 3.63 -2.48 -1.68
N GLY A 31 2.78 -1.70 -1.01
CA GLY A 31 1.80 -0.80 -1.64
C GLY A 31 0.78 -0.24 -0.66
N PHE A 32 0.09 0.84 -1.07
CA PHE A 32 -1.01 1.49 -0.34
C PHE A 32 -2.26 1.53 -1.21
N TRP A 33 -3.43 1.24 -0.68
CA TRP A 33 -4.60 0.93 -1.50
C TRP A 33 -5.86 1.58 -0.97
N SER A 34 -6.79 1.84 -1.86
CA SER A 34 -8.06 2.51 -1.57
C SER A 34 -9.23 1.86 -2.32
N ALA A 35 -10.42 2.42 -2.18
CA ALA A 35 -11.61 1.95 -2.88
C ALA A 35 -11.35 1.69 -4.39
N GLY A 36 -11.80 0.54 -4.88
CA GLY A 36 -11.59 0.07 -6.26
C GLY A 36 -10.33 -0.77 -6.47
N ASP A 37 -9.35 -0.69 -5.57
CA ASP A 37 -8.15 -1.51 -5.64
C ASP A 37 -8.45 -2.97 -5.23
N ARG A 38 -7.72 -3.91 -5.86
CA ARG A 38 -7.74 -5.32 -5.49
C ARG A 38 -6.37 -5.73 -4.94
N VAL A 39 -6.36 -6.38 -3.79
CA VAL A 39 -5.14 -6.75 -3.05
C VAL A 39 -5.22 -8.19 -2.56
N GLY A 40 -4.09 -8.87 -2.52
CA GLY A 40 -4.03 -10.25 -2.05
C GLY A 40 -2.70 -10.90 -2.36
N GLU A 41 -2.39 -11.96 -1.61
CA GLU A 41 -1.20 -12.80 -1.82
C GLU A 41 -1.17 -13.37 -3.26
N ALA A 42 -2.34 -13.70 -3.81
CA ALA A 42 -2.48 -14.18 -5.18
C ALA A 42 -1.98 -13.19 -6.25
N ILE A 43 -1.96 -11.88 -5.95
CA ILE A 43 -1.40 -10.85 -6.85
C ILE A 43 0.06 -10.55 -6.51
N SER A 44 0.39 -10.41 -5.23
CA SER A 44 1.74 -10.01 -4.81
C SER A 44 2.78 -11.11 -5.00
N GLN A 45 2.36 -12.39 -4.93
CA GLN A 45 3.24 -13.56 -5.00
C GLN A 45 4.38 -13.51 -3.98
N ILE A 46 4.14 -12.86 -2.83
CA ILE A 46 5.10 -12.68 -1.73
C ILE A 46 4.64 -13.47 -0.51
N SER A 47 5.56 -14.23 0.09
CA SER A 47 5.33 -14.94 1.35
C SER A 47 5.19 -13.96 2.53
N LEU A 48 4.49 -14.39 3.59
CA LEU A 48 4.23 -13.58 4.79
C LEU A 48 3.52 -12.25 4.46
N TYR A 49 2.56 -12.31 3.55
CA TYR A 49 1.81 -11.15 3.09
C TYR A 49 0.69 -10.77 4.06
N GLU A 50 0.65 -9.50 4.44
CA GLU A 50 -0.42 -8.95 5.28
C GLU A 50 -1.10 -7.74 4.63
N VAL A 51 -2.42 -7.66 4.85
CA VAL A 51 -3.22 -6.46 4.56
C VAL A 51 -3.60 -5.79 5.88
N GLN A 52 -3.04 -4.61 6.10
CA GLN A 52 -3.23 -3.80 7.30
C GLN A 52 -4.11 -2.59 7.00
N CYS A 53 -5.16 -2.40 7.80
CA CYS A 53 -6.08 -1.28 7.62
C CYS A 53 -5.46 0.00 8.19
N LEU A 54 -5.51 1.09 7.40
CA LEU A 54 -5.09 2.44 7.80
C LEU A 54 -6.28 3.34 8.16
N SER A 55 -7.50 2.83 7.92
CA SER A 55 -8.77 3.43 8.33
C SER A 55 -9.78 2.32 8.64
N GLU A 56 -11.02 2.70 8.94
CA GLU A 56 -12.15 1.77 8.76
C GLU A 56 -12.23 1.36 7.28
N VAL A 57 -12.39 0.06 7.04
CA VAL A 57 -12.33 -0.52 5.69
C VAL A 57 -13.48 -1.49 5.52
N ILE A 58 -14.20 -1.33 4.42
CA ILE A 58 -15.12 -2.35 3.90
C ILE A 58 -14.42 -3.02 2.73
N ALA A 59 -14.30 -4.35 2.78
CA ALA A 59 -13.71 -5.13 1.71
C ALA A 59 -14.55 -6.37 1.42
N GLN A 60 -14.58 -6.76 0.16
CA GLN A 60 -15.22 -7.98 -0.31
C GLN A 60 -14.14 -9.02 -0.60
N ALA A 61 -14.29 -10.21 -0.01
CA ALA A 61 -13.49 -11.36 -0.41
C ALA A 61 -13.90 -11.80 -1.82
N LEU A 62 -12.93 -12.01 -2.69
CA LEU A 62 -13.10 -12.53 -4.05
C LEU A 62 -12.57 -13.95 -4.13
N ASP A 63 -13.20 -14.77 -4.98
CA ASP A 63 -12.64 -16.07 -5.33
C ASP A 63 -11.48 -15.85 -6.32
N ILE A 64 -10.44 -16.69 -6.28
CA ILE A 64 -9.34 -16.61 -7.24
C ILE A 64 -9.84 -16.95 -8.64
N SER A 65 -10.90 -17.77 -8.74
CA SER A 65 -11.59 -18.05 -10.00
C SER A 65 -12.27 -16.83 -10.61
N ASP A 66 -12.57 -15.78 -9.83
CA ASP A 66 -13.03 -14.48 -10.34
C ASP A 66 -11.90 -13.73 -11.09
N GLY A 67 -10.67 -14.22 -10.99
CA GLY A 67 -9.49 -13.74 -11.70
C GLY A 67 -8.94 -12.39 -11.20
N PHE A 68 -7.63 -12.24 -11.29
CA PHE A 68 -7.00 -10.91 -11.23
C PHE A 68 -7.19 -10.23 -12.58
N SER A 69 -7.62 -8.97 -12.57
CA SER A 69 -7.59 -8.18 -13.80
C SER A 69 -6.16 -7.75 -14.10
N ARG A 70 -5.84 -7.57 -15.38
CA ARG A 70 -4.54 -7.04 -15.81
C ARG A 70 -4.23 -5.72 -15.09
N GLU A 71 -5.25 -4.91 -14.87
CA GLU A 71 -5.17 -3.62 -14.20
C GLU A 71 -4.76 -3.77 -12.73
N SER A 72 -5.25 -4.80 -12.02
CA SER A 72 -4.82 -5.07 -10.63
C SER A 72 -3.35 -5.47 -10.55
N VAL A 73 -2.88 -6.32 -11.49
CA VAL A 73 -1.46 -6.70 -11.56
C VAL A 73 -0.59 -5.50 -11.90
N MET A 74 -1.00 -4.69 -12.88
CA MET A 74 -0.28 -3.47 -13.24
C MET A 74 -0.24 -2.46 -12.09
N ALA A 75 -1.31 -2.33 -11.31
CA ALA A 75 -1.34 -1.46 -10.14
C ALA A 75 -0.33 -1.92 -9.08
N GLN A 76 -0.22 -3.24 -8.81
CA GLN A 76 0.82 -3.82 -7.94
C GLN A 76 2.23 -3.51 -8.43
N VAL A 77 2.50 -3.76 -9.71
CA VAL A 77 3.82 -3.46 -10.29
C VAL A 77 4.15 -1.98 -10.19
N GLN A 78 3.20 -1.09 -10.51
CA GLN A 78 3.41 0.36 -10.47
C GLN A 78 3.73 0.83 -9.04
N GLN A 79 2.97 0.35 -8.05
CA GLN A 79 3.18 0.65 -6.64
C GLN A 79 4.55 0.22 -6.15
N SER A 80 4.91 -1.03 -6.41
CA SER A 80 6.19 -1.57 -5.96
C SER A 80 7.36 -0.81 -6.61
N ASN A 81 7.25 -0.47 -7.90
CA ASN A 81 8.27 0.31 -8.60
C ASN A 81 8.39 1.75 -8.06
N ASP A 82 7.28 2.42 -7.77
CA ASP A 82 7.29 3.76 -7.19
C ASP A 82 7.95 3.77 -5.81
N LEU A 83 7.58 2.82 -4.95
CA LEU A 83 8.15 2.67 -3.60
C LEU A 83 9.64 2.32 -3.66
N LEU A 84 10.06 1.40 -4.55
CA LEU A 84 11.48 1.09 -4.77
C LEU A 84 12.26 2.34 -5.21
N ARG A 85 11.72 3.13 -6.14
CA ARG A 85 12.35 4.38 -6.58
C ARG A 85 12.52 5.37 -5.43
N ILE A 86 11.50 5.50 -4.57
CA ILE A 86 11.54 6.36 -3.38
C ILE A 86 12.63 5.85 -2.42
N VAL A 87 12.58 4.57 -2.01
CA VAL A 87 13.53 3.99 -1.05
C VAL A 87 14.99 4.09 -1.52
N HIS A 88 15.26 4.05 -2.83
CA HIS A 88 16.61 4.22 -3.35
C HIS A 88 17.08 5.69 -3.49
N CYS A 89 16.25 6.67 -3.15
CA CYS A 89 16.66 8.08 -3.10
C CYS A 89 17.68 8.30 -1.97
N ARG A 90 18.88 8.79 -2.31
CA ARG A 90 20.01 8.91 -1.36
C ARG A 90 19.78 9.91 -0.23
N GLN A 91 19.03 10.99 -0.48
CA GLN A 91 18.82 12.05 0.51
C GLN A 91 17.52 11.80 1.27
N MET A 92 17.61 11.59 2.59
CA MET A 92 16.46 11.30 3.45
C MET A 92 15.33 12.34 3.31
N LYS A 93 15.67 13.64 3.30
CA LYS A 93 14.69 14.71 3.13
C LYS A 93 13.94 14.62 1.80
N LEU A 94 14.66 14.33 0.72
CA LEU A 94 14.04 14.15 -0.61
C LEU A 94 13.21 12.87 -0.66
N ARG A 95 13.65 11.81 0.01
CA ARG A 95 12.90 10.56 0.11
C ARG A 95 11.54 10.76 0.76
N LEU A 96 11.50 11.44 1.91
CA LEU A 96 10.26 11.80 2.59
C LEU A 96 9.38 12.66 1.69
N LEU A 97 9.94 13.69 1.04
CA LEU A 97 9.19 14.55 0.13
C LEU A 97 8.59 13.76 -1.04
N GLN A 98 9.37 12.88 -1.68
CA GLN A 98 8.89 12.04 -2.77
C GLN A 98 7.76 11.11 -2.31
N PHE A 99 7.85 10.55 -1.11
CA PHE A 99 6.79 9.74 -0.54
C PHE A 99 5.50 10.53 -0.31
N VAL A 100 5.60 11.73 0.27
CA VAL A 100 4.44 12.61 0.49
C VAL A 100 3.81 13.04 -0.84
N CYS A 101 4.61 13.43 -1.83
CA CYS A 101 4.11 13.76 -3.17
C CYS A 101 3.45 12.55 -3.85
N TRP A 102 4.00 11.35 -3.66
CA TRP A 102 3.42 10.13 -4.20
C TRP A 102 2.05 9.81 -3.56
N LEU A 103 1.92 9.94 -2.23
CA LEU A 103 0.65 9.82 -1.53
C LEU A 103 -0.37 10.86 -2.03
N ALA A 104 0.06 12.11 -2.19
CA ALA A 104 -0.77 13.19 -2.70
C ALA A 104 -1.29 12.93 -4.12
N ASN A 105 -0.43 12.41 -5.01
CA ASN A 105 -0.86 12.09 -6.36
C ASN A 105 -1.83 10.90 -6.41
N ARG A 106 -1.69 9.92 -5.50
CA ARG A 106 -2.51 8.71 -5.50
C ARG A 106 -3.84 8.89 -4.78
N PHE A 107 -3.84 9.60 -3.65
CA PHE A 107 -4.97 9.68 -2.73
C PHE A 107 -5.45 11.10 -2.46
N GLY A 108 -4.80 12.10 -3.06
CA GLY A 108 -5.13 13.50 -2.85
C GLY A 108 -6.57 13.80 -3.29
N GLN A 109 -7.30 14.46 -2.40
CA GLN A 109 -8.64 14.96 -2.65
C GLN A 109 -8.58 16.47 -2.67
N LEU A 110 -9.12 17.08 -3.72
CA LEU A 110 -9.27 18.53 -3.79
C LEU A 110 -10.34 18.96 -2.78
N THR A 111 -9.97 19.89 -1.92
CA THR A 111 -10.80 20.56 -0.92
C THR A 111 -10.71 22.06 -1.12
N GLU A 112 -11.56 22.83 -0.42
CA GLU A 112 -11.51 24.30 -0.46
C GLU A 112 -10.15 24.86 0.03
N GLU A 113 -9.44 24.11 0.89
CA GLU A 113 -8.14 24.48 1.45
C GLU A 113 -6.94 23.97 0.64
N GLY A 114 -7.18 23.21 -0.43
CA GLY A 114 -6.14 22.68 -1.31
C GLY A 114 -6.24 21.18 -1.54
N LEU A 115 -5.11 20.47 -1.46
CA LEU A 115 -5.05 19.03 -1.67
C LEU A 115 -4.86 18.31 -0.32
N THR A 116 -5.84 17.51 0.08
CA THR A 116 -5.79 16.74 1.33
C THR A 116 -5.55 15.28 1.05
N VAL A 117 -4.63 14.65 1.78
CA VAL A 117 -4.42 13.19 1.74
C VAL A 117 -5.17 12.57 2.93
N PRO A 118 -6.26 11.82 2.71
CA PRO A 118 -7.13 11.29 3.77
C PRO A 118 -6.58 10.02 4.44
N ILE A 119 -5.29 9.70 4.26
CA ILE A 119 -4.64 8.55 4.89
C ILE A 119 -4.01 8.97 6.21
N LYS A 120 -4.31 8.23 7.28
CA LYS A 120 -3.67 8.39 8.59
C LYS A 120 -2.48 7.44 8.67
N LEU A 121 -1.27 7.98 8.57
CA LEU A 121 -0.03 7.24 8.77
C LEU A 121 0.59 7.67 10.11
N ILE A 122 1.02 6.69 10.91
CA ILE A 122 1.88 6.98 12.05
C ILE A 122 3.32 7.15 11.60
N HIS A 123 4.17 7.74 12.45
CA HIS A 123 5.60 7.95 12.14
C HIS A 123 6.30 6.66 11.70
N GLN A 124 5.91 5.52 12.28
CA GLN A 124 6.47 4.22 11.91
C GLN A 124 6.08 3.82 10.48
N ASP A 125 4.83 4.03 10.06
CA ASP A 125 4.40 3.66 8.70
C ASP A 125 5.18 4.43 7.65
N ILE A 126 5.49 5.69 7.94
CA ILE A 126 6.31 6.55 7.08
C ILE A 126 7.74 6.03 7.07
N ALA A 127 8.32 5.74 8.24
CA ALA A 127 9.69 5.22 8.37
C ALA A 127 9.87 3.92 7.59
N ASP A 128 8.93 2.98 7.73
CA ASP A 128 8.90 1.71 6.99
C ASP A 128 8.85 1.96 5.48
N ALA A 129 7.94 2.83 5.02
CA ALA A 129 7.72 3.11 3.60
C ALA A 129 8.91 3.79 2.93
N ILE A 130 9.69 4.57 3.69
CA ILE A 130 10.88 5.26 3.19
C ILE A 130 12.17 4.51 3.58
N GLY A 131 12.12 3.33 4.18
CA GLY A 131 13.33 2.61 4.61
C GLY A 131 14.22 3.46 5.53
N ALA A 132 13.61 4.22 6.43
CA ALA A 132 14.31 4.90 7.52
C ALA A 132 14.40 3.96 8.71
N THR A 133 15.58 3.84 9.31
CA THR A 133 15.75 3.17 10.60
C THR A 133 15.12 3.99 11.72
N LYS A 134 14.55 3.30 12.70
CA LYS A 134 14.05 3.88 13.96
C LYS A 134 15.12 4.63 14.72
#